data_AF-A0A519WWH8-F1
#
_entry.id   AF-A0A519WWH8-F1
#
_cell.length_a   1.000
_cell.length_b   1.000
_cell.length_c   1.000
_cell.angle_alpha   90.00
_cell.angle_beta   90.00
_cell.angle_gamma   90.00
#
_symmetry.space_group_name_H-M   'P 1'
#
loop_
_entity.id
_entity.type
_entity.pdbx_description
1 polymer ?
#
loop_
_entity_poly.entity_id
_entity_poly.type
_entity_poly.pdbx_seq_one_letter_code
_entity_poly.pdbx_strand_id
1 'polypeptide(L)'
;MGISSSNILKWALLLLIVSLAAGTLSALFLTSLNWVTNYRESHRWLIYLLPLAGLVIGLIYHYKGESVVRGNNLIFDTIHNPQEVIPLKMLPLVLGGTLLTHLFGGSAGREGTALQMAASAADQLHKPFKLTREERSIL
;
A
#
# COMPACT_ATOMS: atom_id res chain seq x y z
N MET A 1 35.22 -3.28 -2.84
CA MET A 1 34.10 -2.32 -2.68
C MET A 1 34.15 -1.78 -1.25
N GLY A 2 34.75 -0.61 -1.06
CA GLY A 2 34.79 0.03 0.27
C GLY A 2 33.44 0.66 0.57
N ILE A 3 32.77 0.20 1.63
CA ILE A 3 31.54 0.83 2.11
C ILE A 3 31.95 2.18 2.71
N SER A 4 31.74 3.27 1.97
CA SER A 4 31.95 4.62 2.50
C SER A 4 30.98 4.86 3.66
N SER A 5 31.45 5.42 4.78
CA SER A 5 30.63 5.72 5.97
C SER A 5 29.39 6.57 5.63
N SER A 6 29.46 7.40 4.58
CA SER A 6 28.34 8.18 4.07
C SER A 6 27.20 7.30 3.53
N ASN A 7 27.51 6.17 2.89
CA ASN A 7 26.50 5.23 2.40
C ASN A 7 25.78 4.51 3.55
N ILE A 8 26.50 4.15 4.61
CA ILE A 8 25.89 3.49 5.79
C ILE A 8 24.86 4.43 6.43
N LEU A 9 25.22 5.71 6.60
CA LEU A 9 24.30 6.68 7.20
C LEU A 9 23.07 6.94 6.31
N LYS A 10 23.26 7.04 4.98
CA LYS A 10 22.15 7.16 4.01
C LYS A 10 21.18 5.99 4.15
N TRP A 11 21.68 4.76 4.13
CA TRP A 11 20.85 3.55 4.23
C TRP A 11 20.19 3.39 5.60
N ALA A 12 20.90 3.69 6.69
CA ALA A 12 20.33 3.69 8.02
C ALA A 12 19.15 4.67 8.14
N LEU A 13 19.28 5.87 7.58
CA LEU A 13 18.21 6.86 7.56
C LEU A 13 17.03 6.41 6.70
N LEU A 14 17.28 5.87 5.50
CA LEU A 14 16.23 5.35 4.62
C LEU A 14 15.45 4.22 5.29
N LEU A 15 16.15 3.23 5.86
CA LEU A 15 15.52 2.11 6.57
C LEU A 15 14.70 2.57 7.78
N LEU A 16 15.17 3.58 8.51
CA LEU A 16 14.43 4.17 9.62
C LEU A 16 13.13 4.82 9.14
N ILE A 17 13.19 5.63 8.07
CA ILE A 17 12.01 6.29 7.50
C ILE A 17 11.01 5.25 6.98
N VAL A 18 11.48 4.25 6.23
CA VAL A 18 10.63 3.18 5.67
C VAL A 18 9.99 2.37 6.78
N SER A 19 10.76 1.96 7.80
CA SER A 19 10.24 1.16 8.92
C SER A 19 9.20 1.94 9.71
N LEU A 20 9.43 3.23 9.96
CA LEU A 20 8.47 4.09 10.66
C LEU A 20 7.19 4.25 9.81
N ALA A 21 7.33 4.57 8.53
CA ALA A 21 6.20 4.72 7.62
C ALA A 21 5.38 3.41 7.49
N ALA A 22 6.04 2.28 7.24
CA ALA A 22 5.41 0.98 7.12
C ALA A 22 4.71 0.56 8.42
N GLY A 23 5.35 0.77 9.57
CA GLY A 23 4.78 0.49 10.89
C GLY A 23 3.54 1.35 11.16
N THR A 24 3.63 2.67 10.95
CA THR A 24 2.50 3.59 11.13
C THR A 24 1.35 3.30 10.17
N LEU A 25 1.63 3.05 8.89
CA LEU A 25 0.61 2.70 7.90
C LEU A 25 -0.07 1.38 8.24
N SER A 26 0.69 0.38 8.68
CA SER A 26 0.14 -0.91 9.11
C SER A 26 -0.72 -0.75 10.37
N ALA A 27 -0.27 0.03 11.35
CA ALA A 27 -1.05 0.31 12.56
C ALA A 27 -2.35 1.05 12.25
N LEU A 28 -2.30 2.07 11.38
CA LEU A 28 -3.48 2.81 10.92
C LEU A 28 -4.45 1.88 10.19
N PHE A 29 -3.95 1.07 9.26
CA PHE A 29 -4.74 0.13 8.50
C PHE A 29 -5.40 -0.91 9.40
N LEU A 30 -4.64 -1.59 10.25
CA LEU A 30 -5.16 -2.66 11.10
C LEU A 30 -6.16 -2.13 12.13
N THR A 31 -5.89 -0.96 12.72
CA THR A 31 -6.83 -0.30 13.65
C THR A 31 -8.14 0.05 12.95
N SER A 32 -8.05 0.68 11.77
CA SER A 32 -9.23 1.03 10.97
C SER A 32 -10.00 -0.20 10.51
N LEU A 33 -9.29 -1.25 10.12
CA LEU A 33 -9.87 -2.51 9.69
C LEU A 33 -10.63 -3.20 10.82
N ASN A 34 -10.05 -3.20 12.02
CA ASN A 34 -10.70 -3.75 13.21
C ASN A 34 -11.97 -2.95 13.54
N TRP A 35 -11.90 -1.63 13.42
CA TRP A 35 -13.06 -0.75 13.63
C TRP A 35 -14.20 -1.03 12.64
N VAL A 36 -13.92 -1.09 11.33
CA VAL A 36 -14.98 -1.40 10.33
C VAL A 36 -15.53 -2.82 10.50
N THR A 37 -14.69 -3.77 10.92
CA THR A 37 -15.12 -5.16 11.17
C THR A 37 -16.09 -5.22 12.34
N ASN A 38 -15.77 -4.56 13.46
CA ASN A 38 -16.64 -4.46 14.63
C ASN A 38 -17.95 -3.74 14.30
N TYR A 39 -17.88 -2.68 13.49
CA TYR A 39 -19.06 -1.97 13.01
C TYR A 39 -19.96 -2.88 12.16
N ARG A 40 -19.38 -3.63 11.23
CA ARG A 40 -20.11 -4.64 10.44
C ARG A 40 -20.73 -5.72 11.32
N GLU A 41 -20.05 -6.19 12.37
CA GLU A 41 -20.58 -7.22 13.27
C GLU A 41 -21.83 -6.78 14.03
N SER A 42 -21.87 -5.51 14.44
CA SER A 42 -23.05 -4.90 15.05
C SER A 42 -24.15 -4.58 14.03
N HIS A 43 -23.79 -4.36 12.77
CA HIS A 43 -24.71 -3.99 11.68
C HIS A 43 -24.69 -5.02 10.54
N ARG A 44 -25.04 -6.27 10.84
CA ARG A 44 -24.96 -7.39 9.87
C ARG A 44 -25.74 -7.15 8.56
N TRP A 45 -26.77 -6.31 8.59
CA TRP A 45 -27.55 -5.94 7.41
C TRP A 45 -26.73 -5.24 6.32
N LEU A 46 -25.56 -4.66 6.66
CA LEU A 46 -24.66 -4.04 5.69
C LEU A 46 -24.22 -5.00 4.58
N ILE A 47 -24.22 -6.31 4.83
CA ILE A 47 -23.85 -7.30 3.81
C ILE A 47 -24.74 -7.24 2.56
N TYR A 48 -26.00 -6.79 2.69
CA TYR A 48 -26.89 -6.63 1.54
C TYR A 48 -26.43 -5.51 0.59
N LEU A 49 -25.61 -4.57 1.07
CA LEU A 49 -25.01 -3.50 0.28
C LEU A 49 -23.68 -3.91 -0.36
N LEU A 50 -23.18 -5.14 -0.13
CA LEU A 50 -21.93 -5.63 -0.70
C LEU A 50 -21.86 -5.53 -2.23
N PRO A 51 -22.90 -5.87 -3.02
CA PRO A 51 -22.86 -5.72 -4.48
C PRO A 51 -22.66 -4.26 -4.90
N LEU A 52 -23.33 -3.32 -4.22
CA LEU A 52 -23.20 -1.90 -4.49
C LEU A 52 -21.80 -1.39 -4.12
N ALA A 53 -21.26 -1.83 -2.98
CA ALA A 53 -19.91 -1.51 -2.57
C ALA A 53 -18.88 -2.02 -3.58
N GLY A 54 -19.02 -3.26 -4.06
CA GLY A 54 -18.18 -3.84 -5.10
C GLY A 54 -18.23 -3.05 -6.40
N LEU A 55 -19.42 -2.61 -6.83
CA LEU A 55 -19.58 -1.74 -8.00
C LEU A 55 -18.86 -0.40 -7.80
N VAL A 56 -19.04 0.26 -6.65
CA VAL A 56 -18.39 1.54 -6.34
C VAL A 56 -16.87 1.40 -6.34
N ILE A 57 -16.33 0.36 -5.69
CA ILE A 57 -14.89 0.07 -5.69
C ILE A 57 -14.41 -0.17 -7.12
N GLY A 58 -15.12 -1.00 -7.90
CA GLY A 58 -14.79 -1.29 -9.29
C GLY A 58 -14.75 -0.03 -10.16
N LEU A 59 -15.72 0.87 -10.04
CA LEU A 59 -15.76 2.15 -10.76
C LEU A 59 -14.61 3.07 -10.33
N ILE A 60 -14.30 3.15 -9.04
CA ILE A 60 -13.16 3.93 -8.55
C ILE A 60 -11.85 3.41 -9.17
N TYR A 61 -11.64 2.08 -9.17
CA TYR A 61 -10.45 1.49 -9.77
C TYR A 61 -10.41 1.65 -11.29
N HIS A 62 -11.56 1.57 -11.96
CA HIS A 62 -11.66 1.77 -13.40
C HIS A 62 -11.28 3.20 -13.82
N TYR A 63 -11.80 4.22 -13.12
CA TYR A 63 -11.56 5.63 -13.51
C TYR A 63 -10.29 6.24 -12.92
N LYS A 64 -9.85 5.81 -11.73
CA LYS A 64 -8.73 6.44 -11.00
C LYS A 64 -7.58 5.49 -10.72
N GLY A 65 -7.82 4.17 -10.81
CA GLY A 65 -6.93 3.13 -10.34
C GLY A 65 -6.16 2.37 -11.42
N GLU A 66 -6.27 2.73 -12.71
CA GLU A 66 -5.63 1.99 -13.81
C GLU A 66 -4.14 1.68 -13.56
N SER A 67 -3.37 2.66 -13.10
CA SER A 67 -1.94 2.48 -12.83
C SER A 67 -1.60 1.74 -11.52
N VAL A 68 -2.60 1.34 -10.73
CA VAL A 68 -2.40 0.61 -9.45
C VAL A 68 -3.23 -0.66 -9.36
N VAL A 69 -4.09 -0.94 -10.35
CA VAL A 69 -4.96 -2.13 -10.38
C VAL A 69 -4.16 -3.44 -10.39
N ARG A 70 -2.91 -3.39 -10.89
CA ARG A 70 -1.97 -4.52 -10.89
C ARG A 70 -1.55 -4.94 -9.47
N GLY A 71 -1.73 -4.08 -8.46
CA GLY A 71 -1.50 -4.40 -7.05
C GLY A 71 -0.10 -4.93 -6.79
N ASN A 72 -0.01 -6.12 -6.18
CA ASN A 72 1.27 -6.77 -5.87
C ASN A 72 2.16 -7.00 -7.10
N ASN A 73 1.58 -7.25 -8.28
CA ASN A 73 2.36 -7.48 -9.50
C ASN A 73 3.16 -6.23 -9.89
N LEU A 74 2.66 -5.03 -9.59
CA LEU A 74 3.40 -3.78 -9.80
C LEU A 74 4.65 -3.71 -8.90
N ILE A 75 4.55 -4.21 -7.67
CA ILE A 75 5.66 -4.27 -6.73
C ILE A 75 6.70 -5.28 -7.22
N PHE A 76 6.27 -6.48 -7.60
CA PHE A 76 7.16 -7.50 -8.15
C PHE A 76 7.89 -7.01 -9.39
N ASP A 77 7.19 -6.33 -10.30
CA ASP A 77 7.81 -5.73 -11.48
C ASP A 77 8.81 -4.64 -11.08
N THR A 78 8.51 -3.81 -10.09
CA THR A 78 9.42 -2.74 -9.64
C THR A 78 10.70 -3.33 -9.05
N ILE A 79 10.63 -4.46 -8.34
CA ILE A 79 11.81 -5.15 -7.79
C ILE A 79 12.65 -5.76 -8.92
N HIS A 80 12.04 -6.43 -9.90
CA HIS A 80 12.80 -7.10 -10.97
C HIS A 80 13.25 -6.13 -12.07
N ASN A 81 12.43 -5.12 -12.35
CA ASN A 81 12.59 -4.13 -13.42
C ASN A 81 12.13 -2.74 -12.91
N PRO A 82 12.97 -2.03 -12.14
CA PRO A 82 12.67 -0.71 -11.52
C PRO A 82 12.58 0.45 -12.53
N GLN A 83 11.82 0.26 -13.61
CA GLN A 83 11.56 1.23 -14.67
C GLN A 83 10.51 2.24 -14.22
N GLU A 84 9.41 1.74 -13.67
CA GLU A 84 8.27 2.55 -13.24
C GLU A 84 8.31 2.82 -11.74
N VAL A 85 7.62 3.88 -11.33
CA VAL A 85 7.45 4.26 -9.92
C VAL A 85 6.08 3.79 -9.45
N ILE A 86 6.04 3.16 -8.28
CA ILE A 86 4.80 2.79 -7.61
C ILE A 86 4.04 4.07 -7.26
N PRO A 87 2.86 4.34 -7.85
CA PRO A 87 2.16 5.59 -7.64
C PRO A 87 1.72 5.76 -6.18
N LEU A 88 1.95 6.92 -5.56
CA LEU A 88 1.51 7.19 -4.18
C LEU A 88 -0.02 7.04 -3.99
N LYS A 89 -0.80 7.25 -5.06
CA LYS A 89 -2.26 7.04 -5.04
C LYS A 89 -2.68 5.59 -4.75
N MET A 90 -1.77 4.63 -4.85
CA MET A 90 -2.01 3.24 -4.46
C MET A 90 -2.38 3.14 -2.97
N LEU A 91 -1.73 3.93 -2.13
CA LEU A 91 -1.93 3.93 -0.68
C LEU A 91 -3.39 4.23 -0.28
N PRO A 92 -4.01 5.37 -0.66
CA PRO A 92 -5.41 5.64 -0.31
C PRO A 92 -6.40 4.71 -1.02
N LEU A 93 -6.11 4.27 -2.25
CA LEU A 93 -7.00 3.38 -3.00
C LEU A 93 -7.10 2.00 -2.37
N VAL A 94 -5.96 1.41 -2.01
CA VAL A 94 -5.86 0.07 -1.41
C VAL A 94 -6.38 0.11 0.03
N LEU A 95 -6.05 1.15 0.81
CA LEU A 95 -6.62 1.35 2.14
C LEU A 95 -8.15 1.45 2.09
N GLY A 96 -8.68 2.38 1.28
CA GLY A 96 -10.12 2.61 1.18
C GLY A 96 -10.88 1.41 0.61
N GLY A 97 -10.34 0.79 -0.45
CA GLY A 97 -10.93 -0.39 -1.07
C GLY A 97 -11.04 -1.56 -0.10
N THR A 98 -9.98 -1.86 0.65
CA THR A 98 -9.99 -2.95 1.63
C THR A 98 -10.92 -2.65 2.80
N LEU A 99 -10.91 -1.43 3.34
CA LEU A 99 -11.82 -1.05 4.43
C LEU A 99 -13.29 -1.14 4.01
N LEU A 100 -13.64 -0.62 2.82
CA LEU A 100 -15.01 -0.74 2.28
C LEU A 100 -15.38 -2.20 2.06
N THR A 101 -14.48 -3.01 1.50
CA THR A 101 -14.75 -4.44 1.29
C THR A 101 -15.09 -5.14 2.61
N HIS A 102 -14.30 -4.93 3.66
CA HIS A 102 -14.56 -5.52 4.98
C HIS A 102 -15.81 -4.94 5.67
N LEU A 103 -16.06 -3.64 5.53
CA LEU A 103 -17.24 -2.97 6.09
C LEU A 103 -18.55 -3.58 5.57
N PHE A 104 -18.59 -3.96 4.30
CA PHE A 104 -19.76 -4.59 3.69
C PHE A 104 -19.69 -6.12 3.71
N GLY A 105 -18.73 -6.72 4.43
CA GLY A 105 -18.65 -8.17 4.63
C GLY A 105 -18.00 -8.97 3.51
N GLY A 106 -17.31 -8.32 2.58
CA GLY A 106 -16.45 -8.97 1.61
C GLY A 106 -15.13 -9.45 2.23
N SER A 107 -14.52 -10.47 1.61
CA SER A 107 -13.21 -10.99 1.99
C SER A 107 -12.12 -10.33 1.17
N ALA A 108 -11.24 -9.57 1.81
CA ALA A 108 -10.05 -8.96 1.19
C ALA A 108 -8.79 -9.21 2.03
N GLY A 109 -7.65 -9.39 1.35
CA GLY A 109 -6.38 -9.70 1.98
C GLY A 109 -5.78 -8.54 2.77
N ARG A 110 -5.33 -8.82 4.00
CA ARG A 110 -4.68 -7.83 4.90
C ARG A 110 -3.20 -7.64 4.56
N GLU A 111 -2.51 -8.74 4.29
CA GLU A 111 -1.06 -8.76 4.04
C GLU A 111 -0.69 -8.01 2.77
N GLY A 112 -1.37 -8.32 1.66
CA GLY A 112 -1.18 -7.62 0.39
C GLY A 112 -1.45 -6.11 0.51
N THR A 113 -2.50 -5.71 1.23
CA THR A 113 -2.81 -4.29 1.46
C THR A 113 -1.67 -3.59 2.21
N ALA A 114 -1.20 -4.18 3.31
CA ALA A 114 -0.09 -3.64 4.11
C ALA A 114 1.19 -3.51 3.27
N LEU A 115 1.54 -4.54 2.51
CA LEU A 115 2.69 -4.54 1.59
C LEU A 115 2.58 -3.44 0.54
N GLN A 116 1.42 -3.30 -0.10
CA GLN A 116 1.17 -2.29 -1.14
C GLN A 116 1.29 -0.87 -0.61
N MET A 117 0.77 -0.59 0.58
CA MET A 117 0.91 0.73 1.20
C MET A 117 2.37 1.03 1.56
N ALA A 118 3.08 0.07 2.16
CA ALA A 118 4.48 0.23 2.53
C ALA A 118 5.37 0.45 1.29
N ALA A 119 5.23 -0.38 0.26
CA ALA A 119 6.00 -0.27 -0.99
C ALA A 119 5.72 1.06 -1.71
N SER A 120 4.44 1.47 -1.81
CA SER A 120 4.07 2.74 -2.42
C SER A 120 4.66 3.95 -1.70
N ALA A 121 4.72 3.91 -0.36
CA ALA A 121 5.31 4.97 0.45
C ALA A 121 6.85 4.97 0.37
N ALA A 122 7.47 3.80 0.46
CA ALA A 122 8.92 3.62 0.38
C ALA A 122 9.46 4.10 -0.98
N ASP A 123 8.79 3.73 -2.07
CA ASP A 123 9.25 4.09 -3.41
C ASP A 123 9.18 5.61 -3.67
N GLN A 124 8.38 6.39 -2.93
CA GLN A 124 8.42 7.86 -3.04
C GLN A 124 9.76 8.48 -2.61
N LEU A 125 10.56 7.76 -1.81
CA LEU A 125 11.87 8.23 -1.36
C LEU A 125 12.88 8.35 -2.51
N HIS A 126 12.60 7.80 -3.69
CA HIS A 126 13.47 7.93 -4.86
C HIS A 126 13.73 9.39 -5.26
N LYS A 127 12.73 10.28 -5.14
CA LYS A 127 12.87 11.70 -5.52
C LYS A 127 13.75 12.49 -4.53
N PRO A 128 13.43 12.55 -3.23
CA PRO A 128 14.22 13.35 -2.28
C PRO A 128 15.65 12.82 -2.10
N PHE A 129 15.86 11.50 -2.18
CA PHE A 129 17.18 10.88 -2.01
C PHE A 129 17.90 10.56 -3.33
N LYS A 130 17.31 10.92 -4.49
CA LYS A 130 17.85 10.70 -5.84
C LYS A 130 18.36 9.27 -6.04
N LEU A 131 17.54 8.30 -5.64
CA LEU A 131 17.94 6.89 -5.63
C LEU A 131 18.13 6.35 -7.04
N THR A 132 19.16 5.53 -7.24
CA THR A 132 19.33 4.81 -8.50
C THR A 132 18.29 3.69 -8.65
N ARG A 133 18.22 3.10 -9.84
CA ARG A 133 17.33 1.97 -10.12
C ARG A 133 17.66 0.77 -9.24
N GLU A 134 18.94 0.48 -9.06
CA GLU A 134 19.41 -0.59 -8.20
C GLU A 134 19.07 -0.31 -6.73
N GLU A 135 19.25 0.93 -6.27
CA GLU A 135 18.89 1.31 -4.89
C GLU A 135 17.37 1.22 -4.64
N ARG A 136 16.54 1.58 -5.62
CA ARG A 136 15.07 1.44 -5.51
C ARG A 136 14.62 -0.01 -5.42
N SER A 137 15.32 -0.95 -6.06
CA SER A 137 15.00 -2.37 -5.98
C SER A 137 15.26 -2.98 -4.59
N ILE A 138 16.11 -2.36 -3.78
CA ILE A 138 16.46 -2.82 -2.43
C ILE A 138 15.46 -2.32 -1.37
N LEU A 139 14.77 -1.21 -1.68
CA LEU A 139 13.92 -0.44 -0.79
C LEU A 139 12.48 -0.98 -0.76
#